data_AF-A0A183J7N2-F1
#
_entry.id   AF-A0A183J7N2-F1
#
_cell.length_a   1.000
_cell.length_b   1.000
_cell.length_c   1.000
_cell.angle_alpha   90.00
_cell.angle_beta   90.00
_cell.angle_gamma   90.00
#
_symmetry.space_group_name_H-M   'P 1'
#
loop_
_entity.id
_entity.type
_entity.pdbx_description
1 polymer ?
#
loop_
_entity_poly.entity_id
_entity_poly.type
_entity_poly.pdbx_seq_one_letter_code
_entity_poly.pdbx_strand_id
1 'polypeptide(L)'
;MILSYYNETDIRMLQQRLLDNGMSTVRKAGQRASTVTFRCLALLLFTVYMILSIWSCSLTEIHLSQRYLLPWFSRSYEFLENHEKYFYKYSNHVEIVFPESVDYHDPLTKASILSLTRWLEQDVPYVKRVICWLKDFDSFDKNSFYTVQRDSLVTTLASRFFNQSKYKHYQQDILIDPEQNRILQTR
;
A
#
# COMPACT_ATOMS: atom_id res chain seq x y z
N MET A 1 21.30 -62.09 59.63
CA MET A 1 22.28 -61.07 60.03
C MET A 1 23.45 -61.17 59.05
N ILE A 2 23.33 -60.52 57.89
CA ILE A 2 24.31 -60.57 56.79
C ILE A 2 25.12 -59.29 56.90
N LEU A 3 26.24 -59.34 57.61
CA LEU A 3 27.20 -58.24 57.71
C LEU A 3 28.53 -58.72 57.09
N SER A 4 28.53 -58.80 55.76
CA SER A 4 29.65 -59.17 54.90
C SER A 4 29.11 -58.90 53.49
N TYR A 5 29.63 -57.99 52.68
CA TYR A 5 31.01 -57.62 52.43
C TYR A 5 30.96 -56.28 51.68
N TYR A 6 31.06 -55.14 52.38
CA TYR A 6 31.01 -53.85 51.68
C TYR A 6 32.43 -53.48 51.24
N ASN A 7 32.69 -53.60 49.95
CA ASN A 7 33.99 -53.34 49.34
C ASN A 7 34.24 -51.82 49.27
N GLU A 8 35.42 -51.35 49.68
CA GLU A 8 35.73 -49.91 49.69
C GLU A 8 35.61 -49.27 48.30
N THR A 9 35.84 -50.04 47.25
CA THR A 9 35.69 -49.60 45.86
C THR A 9 34.26 -49.20 45.55
N ASP A 10 33.29 -49.93 46.11
CA ASP A 10 31.87 -49.72 45.84
C ASP A 10 31.37 -48.49 46.60
N ILE A 11 31.90 -48.24 47.81
CA ILE A 11 31.64 -47.00 48.56
C ILE A 11 32.19 -45.81 47.80
N ARG A 12 33.42 -45.90 47.29
CA ARG A 12 34.05 -44.81 46.53
C ARG A 12 33.32 -44.55 45.21
N MET A 13 32.85 -45.60 44.53
CA MET A 13 32.07 -45.47 43.31
C MET A 13 30.69 -44.84 43.58
N LEU A 14 30.01 -45.25 44.65
CA LEU A 14 28.74 -44.65 45.08
C LEU A 14 28.93 -43.19 45.52
N GLN A 15 29.98 -42.91 46.27
CA GLN A 15 30.34 -41.55 46.68
C GLN A 15 30.67 -40.68 45.46
N GLN A 16 31.34 -41.22 44.44
CA GLN A 16 31.62 -40.52 43.19
C GLN A 16 30.35 -40.25 42.36
N ARG A 17 29.36 -41.15 42.41
CA ARG A 17 28.03 -40.98 41.78
C ARG A 17 27.14 -40.01 42.56
N LEU A 18 27.16 -40.05 43.90
CA LEU A 18 26.39 -39.17 44.78
C LEU A 18 26.95 -37.75 44.82
N LEU A 19 28.28 -37.59 44.76
CA LEU A 19 28.93 -36.29 44.59
C LEU A 19 28.83 -35.76 43.15
N ASP A 20 28.15 -36.49 42.25
CA ASP A 20 27.98 -36.18 40.83
C ASP A 20 29.30 -35.74 40.17
N ASN A 21 30.39 -36.40 40.58
CA ASN A 21 31.76 -36.09 40.18
C ASN A 21 32.17 -36.84 38.91
N GLY A 22 31.23 -37.60 38.33
CA GLY A 22 31.35 -38.14 36.99
C GLY A 22 31.40 -36.99 35.99
N MET A 23 32.41 -36.99 35.12
CA MET A 23 32.55 -36.03 34.04
C MET A 23 31.40 -36.15 33.03
N SER A 24 30.22 -35.60 33.36
CA SER A 24 29.12 -35.52 32.41
C SER A 24 29.52 -34.57 31.27
N THR A 25 29.27 -34.99 30.03
CA THR A 25 29.51 -34.19 28.83
C THR A 25 28.81 -32.84 28.91
N VAL A 26 27.65 -32.80 29.58
CA VAL A 26 26.88 -31.59 29.91
C VAL A 26 27.68 -30.63 30.79
N ARG A 27 28.36 -31.12 31.83
CA ARG A 27 29.16 -30.30 32.74
C ARG A 27 30.44 -29.79 32.06
N LYS A 28 31.05 -30.60 31.19
CA LYS A 28 32.17 -30.17 30.33
C LYS A 28 31.75 -29.10 29.31
N ALA A 29 30.57 -29.24 28.72
CA ALA A 29 29.99 -28.23 27.83
C ALA A 29 29.66 -26.94 28.62
N GLY A 30 29.08 -27.07 29.82
CA GLY A 30 28.80 -25.94 30.72
C GLY A 30 30.06 -25.21 31.17
N GLN A 31 31.14 -25.93 31.52
CA GLN A 31 32.42 -25.34 31.87
C GLN A 31 33.07 -24.63 30.67
N ARG A 32 32.99 -25.20 29.46
CA ARG A 32 33.46 -24.54 28.22
C ARG A 32 32.65 -23.30 27.87
N ALA A 33 31.32 -23.37 28.01
CA ALA A 33 30.42 -22.23 27.81
C ALA A 33 30.62 -21.12 28.87
N SER A 34 31.11 -21.49 30.06
CA SER A 34 31.38 -20.55 31.15
C SER A 34 32.75 -19.87 31.05
N THR A 35 33.56 -20.15 30.02
CA THR A 35 34.83 -19.45 29.80
C THR A 35 34.58 -17.99 29.41
N VAL A 36 35.45 -17.09 29.89
CA VAL A 36 35.32 -15.64 29.64
C VAL A 36 35.34 -15.34 28.13
N THR A 37 36.16 -16.06 27.36
CA THR A 37 36.26 -15.94 25.90
C THR A 37 34.95 -16.28 25.20
N PHE A 38 34.27 -17.36 25.59
CA PHE A 38 32.99 -17.75 25.01
C PHE A 38 31.89 -16.74 25.35
N ARG A 39 31.88 -16.19 26.56
CA ARG A 39 30.93 -15.13 26.95
C ARG A 39 31.14 -13.85 26.13
N CYS A 40 32.39 -13.42 25.93
CA CYS A 40 32.70 -12.27 25.09
C CYS A 40 32.29 -12.50 23.63
N LEU A 41 32.56 -13.70 23.08
CA LEU A 41 32.14 -14.07 21.73
C LEU A 41 30.61 -14.07 21.58
N ALA A 42 29.90 -14.64 22.55
CA ALA A 42 28.44 -14.68 22.56
C ALA A 42 27.84 -13.27 22.62
N LEU A 43 28.39 -12.38 23.46
CA LEU A 43 27.98 -10.98 23.52
C LEU A 43 28.23 -10.25 22.20
N LEU A 44 29.37 -10.46 21.56
CA LEU A 44 29.69 -9.87 20.25
C LEU A 44 28.72 -10.36 19.16
N LEU A 45 28.43 -11.66 19.10
CA LEU A 45 27.46 -12.19 18.15
C LEU A 45 26.06 -11.61 18.39
N PHE A 46 25.67 -11.45 19.65
CA PHE A 46 24.38 -10.88 20.01
C PHE A 46 24.29 -9.39 19.65
N THR A 47 25.37 -8.62 19.83
CA THR A 47 25.39 -7.21 19.44
C THR A 47 25.35 -7.03 17.93
N VAL A 48 26.08 -7.86 17.17
CA VAL A 48 26.01 -7.89 15.71
C VAL A 48 24.59 -8.25 15.24
N TYR A 49 23.98 -9.27 15.86
CA TYR A 49 22.60 -9.65 15.57
C TYR A 49 21.61 -8.50 15.82
N MET A 50 21.76 -7.78 16.95
CA MET A 50 20.91 -6.63 17.27
C MET A 50 21.05 -5.52 16.23
N ILE A 51 22.28 -5.20 15.80
CA ILE A 51 22.52 -4.19 14.76
C ILE A 51 21.86 -4.61 13.44
N LEU A 52 22.01 -5.87 13.03
CA LEU A 52 21.39 -6.40 11.82
C LEU A 52 19.86 -6.41 11.91
N SER A 53 19.30 -6.71 13.08
CA SER A 53 17.84 -6.68 13.29
C SER A 53 17.30 -5.27 13.18
N ILE A 54 17.96 -4.27 13.79
CA ILE A 54 17.57 -2.86 13.69
C ILE A 54 17.66 -2.40 12.23
N TRP A 55 18.74 -2.77 11.54
CA TRP A 55 18.91 -2.46 10.12
C TRP A 55 17.84 -3.12 9.24
N SER A 56 17.50 -4.38 9.52
CA SER A 56 16.44 -5.11 8.79
C SER A 56 15.07 -4.49 9.00
N CYS A 57 14.76 -4.03 10.21
CA CYS A 57 13.53 -3.27 10.47
C CYS A 57 13.49 -1.98 9.65
N SER A 58 14.63 -1.29 9.47
CA SER A 58 14.70 -0.09 8.62
C SER A 58 14.53 -0.39 7.14
N LEU A 59 14.85 -1.60 6.68
CA LEU A 59 14.76 -2.00 5.28
C LEU A 59 13.40 -2.64 4.93
N THR A 60 12.56 -2.90 5.94
CA THR A 60 11.30 -3.58 5.72
C THR A 60 10.28 -2.61 5.13
N GLU A 61 10.07 -2.68 3.82
CA GLU A 61 8.95 -2.01 3.17
C GLU A 61 7.64 -2.74 3.48
N ILE A 62 6.67 -2.04 4.06
CA ILE A 62 5.34 -2.58 4.34
C ILE A 62 4.56 -2.57 3.02
N HIS A 63 4.68 -3.66 2.25
CA HIS A 63 3.89 -3.87 1.04
C HIS A 63 2.84 -4.96 1.27
N LEU A 64 1.64 -4.56 1.69
CA LEU A 64 0.49 -5.45 1.78
C LEU A 64 -0.27 -5.46 0.45
N SER A 65 0.04 -6.42 -0.42
CA SER A 65 -0.72 -6.66 -1.66
C SER A 65 -1.91 -7.59 -1.38
N GLN A 66 -3.02 -7.34 -2.08
CA GLN A 66 -4.24 -8.16 -2.01
C GLN A 66 -3.95 -9.65 -2.25
N ARG A 67 -2.93 -9.99 -3.06
CA ARG A 67 -2.52 -11.38 -3.35
C ARG A 67 -2.20 -12.22 -2.11
N TYR A 68 -1.67 -11.61 -1.05
CA TYR A 68 -1.29 -12.32 0.18
C TYR A 68 -2.49 -12.76 1.02
N LEU A 69 -3.70 -12.26 0.70
CA LEU A 69 -4.94 -12.67 1.34
C LEU A 69 -5.52 -13.95 0.72
N LEU A 70 -4.99 -14.39 -0.42
CA LEU A 70 -5.48 -15.57 -1.13
C LEU A 70 -4.55 -16.77 -0.93
N PRO A 71 -5.09 -18.00 -0.98
CA PRO A 71 -4.27 -19.20 -1.03
C PRO A 71 -3.36 -19.21 -2.26
N TRP A 72 -2.08 -19.50 -2.07
CA TRP A 72 -1.03 -19.52 -3.10
C TRP A 72 -1.34 -20.42 -4.31
N PHE A 73 -2.17 -21.45 -4.13
CA PHE A 73 -2.57 -22.40 -5.20
C PHE A 73 -3.95 -22.09 -5.81
N SER A 74 -4.55 -20.94 -5.49
CA SER A 74 -5.86 -20.58 -6.05
C SER A 74 -5.73 -19.96 -7.44
N ARG A 75 -6.70 -20.24 -8.32
CA ARG A 75 -6.80 -19.58 -9.64
C ARG A 75 -6.89 -18.05 -9.52
N SER A 76 -7.48 -17.56 -8.43
CA SER A 76 -7.57 -16.13 -8.13
C SER A 76 -6.22 -15.50 -7.80
N TYR A 77 -5.31 -16.24 -7.15
CA TYR A 77 -3.93 -15.79 -6.93
C TYR A 77 -3.19 -15.63 -8.26
N GLU A 78 -3.24 -16.65 -9.12
CA GLU A 78 -2.62 -16.61 -10.46
C GLU A 78 -3.21 -15.49 -11.33
N PHE A 79 -4.53 -15.28 -11.26
CA PHE A 79 -5.18 -14.17 -11.94
C PHE A 79 -4.68 -12.81 -11.44
N LEU A 80 -4.62 -12.60 -10.12
CA LEU A 80 -4.16 -11.33 -9.54
C LEU A 80 -2.69 -11.07 -9.84
N GLU A 81 -1.85 -12.10 -9.79
CA GLU A 81 -0.43 -11.99 -10.14
C GLU A 81 -0.24 -11.57 -11.61
N ASN A 82 -0.94 -12.23 -12.53
CA ASN A 82 -0.91 -11.87 -13.94
C ASN A 82 -1.52 -10.48 -14.17
N HIS A 83 -2.62 -10.16 -13.49
CA HIS A 83 -3.26 -8.86 -13.61
C HIS A 83 -2.34 -7.73 -13.13
N GLU A 84 -1.71 -7.88 -11.97
CA GLU A 84 -0.73 -6.92 -11.45
C GLU A 84 0.46 -6.80 -12.41
N LYS A 85 1.02 -7.92 -12.89
CA LYS A 85 2.18 -7.90 -13.78
C LYS A 85 1.93 -7.20 -15.12
N TYR A 86 0.78 -7.44 -15.75
CA TYR A 86 0.48 -6.93 -17.10
C TYR A 86 -0.34 -5.63 -17.10
N PHE A 87 -1.17 -5.40 -16.08
CA PHE A 87 -2.12 -4.29 -16.03
C PHE A 87 -1.84 -3.29 -14.90
N TYR A 88 -0.68 -3.33 -14.22
CA TYR A 88 -0.32 -2.36 -13.17
C TYR A 88 -0.54 -0.89 -13.58
N LYS A 89 -0.36 -0.59 -14.88
CA LYS A 89 -0.48 0.75 -15.44
C LYS A 89 -1.93 1.24 -15.56
N TYR A 90 -2.91 0.35 -15.53
CA TYR A 90 -4.32 0.64 -15.81
C TYR A 90 -5.26 0.40 -14.61
N SER A 91 -4.79 -0.13 -13.48
CA SER A 91 -5.71 -0.59 -12.44
C SER A 91 -6.30 0.53 -11.56
N ASN A 92 -5.67 1.70 -11.52
CA ASN A 92 -6.02 2.74 -10.55
C ASN A 92 -6.42 4.03 -11.26
N HIS A 93 -7.73 4.28 -11.26
CA HIS A 93 -8.32 5.55 -11.61
C HIS A 93 -8.78 6.24 -10.32
N VAL A 94 -8.40 7.51 -10.16
CA VAL A 94 -8.88 8.33 -9.05
C VAL A 94 -9.91 9.29 -9.62
N GLU A 95 -11.13 9.20 -9.12
CA GLU A 95 -12.23 10.10 -9.47
C GLU A 95 -12.34 11.17 -8.38
N ILE A 96 -12.44 12.44 -8.79
CA ILE A 96 -12.61 13.57 -7.89
C ILE A 96 -14.02 14.10 -8.12
N VAL A 97 -14.93 13.73 -7.22
CA VAL A 97 -16.35 14.05 -7.29
C VAL A 97 -16.62 15.27 -6.41
N PHE A 98 -17.30 16.28 -6.96
CA PHE A 98 -17.78 17.42 -6.18
C PHE A 98 -19.20 17.09 -5.67
N PRO A 99 -19.40 16.96 -4.35
CA PRO A 99 -20.69 16.49 -3.79
C PRO A 99 -21.75 17.59 -3.74
N GLU A 100 -21.36 18.86 -3.78
CA GLU A 100 -22.28 20.00 -3.75
C GLU A 100 -22.55 20.52 -5.16
N SER A 101 -23.71 21.16 -5.35
CA SER A 101 -24.04 21.85 -6.60
C SER A 101 -23.10 23.04 -6.80
N VAL A 102 -22.07 22.86 -7.61
CA VAL A 102 -21.09 23.90 -7.93
C VAL A 102 -21.64 24.82 -9.01
N ASP A 103 -21.49 26.13 -8.84
CA ASP A 103 -21.75 27.08 -9.91
C ASP A 103 -20.55 27.14 -10.88
N TYR A 104 -20.61 26.31 -11.93
CA TYR A 104 -19.59 26.27 -12.98
C TYR A 104 -19.56 27.53 -13.85
N HIS A 105 -20.55 28.42 -13.73
CA HIS A 105 -20.56 29.70 -14.44
C HIS A 105 -19.65 30.73 -13.77
N ASP A 106 -19.51 30.70 -12.44
CA ASP A 106 -18.67 31.65 -11.74
C ASP A 106 -17.22 31.57 -12.25
N PRO A 107 -16.67 32.68 -12.81
CA PRO A 107 -15.32 32.66 -13.39
C PRO A 107 -14.24 32.30 -12.37
N LEU A 108 -14.44 32.63 -11.08
CA LEU A 108 -13.48 32.27 -10.03
C LEU A 108 -13.50 30.77 -9.75
N THR A 109 -14.69 30.18 -9.61
CA THR A 109 -14.88 28.75 -9.42
C THR A 109 -14.35 27.95 -10.62
N LYS A 110 -14.71 28.35 -11.85
CA LYS A 110 -14.19 27.74 -13.08
C LYS A 110 -12.66 27.83 -13.17
N ALA A 111 -12.08 29.00 -12.88
CA ALA A 111 -10.62 29.17 -12.89
C ALA A 111 -9.92 28.28 -11.86
N SER A 112 -10.52 28.10 -10.68
CA SER A 112 -9.99 27.27 -9.59
C SER A 112 -10.01 25.78 -9.94
N ILE A 113 -11.08 25.28 -10.56
CA ILE A 113 -11.15 23.88 -11.00
C ILE A 113 -10.13 23.62 -12.12
N LEU A 114 -9.99 24.56 -13.06
CA LEU A 114 -9.03 24.46 -14.15
C LEU A 114 -7.58 24.54 -13.65
N SER A 115 -7.28 25.35 -12.63
CA SER A 115 -5.94 25.41 -12.03
C SER A 115 -5.60 24.13 -11.29
N LEU A 116 -6.55 23.56 -10.54
CA LEU A 116 -6.40 22.24 -9.90
C LEU A 116 -6.11 21.14 -10.91
N THR A 117 -6.83 21.14 -12.04
CA THR A 117 -6.61 20.17 -13.13
C THR A 117 -5.21 20.29 -13.72
N ARG A 118 -4.70 21.52 -13.92
CA ARG A 118 -3.34 21.76 -14.41
C ARG A 118 -2.28 21.34 -13.42
N TRP A 119 -2.47 21.64 -12.14
CA TRP A 119 -1.59 21.21 -11.05
C TRP A 119 -1.46 19.68 -11.02
N LEU A 120 -2.59 18.95 -11.11
CA LEU A 120 -2.59 17.49 -11.18
C LEU A 120 -1.83 16.94 -12.39
N GLU A 121 -1.89 17.62 -13.54
CA GLU A 121 -1.19 17.19 -14.75
C GLU A 121 0.32 17.48 -14.72
N GLN A 122 0.75 18.55 -14.05
CA GLN A 122 2.13 19.06 -14.14
C GLN A 122 2.98 18.69 -12.92
N ASP A 123 2.43 18.83 -11.72
CA ASP A 123 3.20 18.79 -10.48
C ASP A 123 3.13 17.43 -9.79
N VAL A 124 2.21 16.56 -10.21
CA VAL A 124 1.96 15.28 -9.53
C VAL A 124 2.56 14.11 -10.33
N PRO A 125 3.66 13.49 -9.85
CA PRO A 125 4.45 12.54 -10.66
C PRO A 125 3.75 11.19 -10.93
N TYR A 126 2.74 10.84 -10.13
CA TYR A 126 1.98 9.59 -10.29
C TYR A 126 0.76 9.74 -11.21
N VAL A 127 0.41 10.96 -11.62
CA VAL A 127 -0.71 11.23 -12.52
C VAL A 127 -0.22 11.20 -13.97
N LYS A 128 -0.70 10.23 -14.75
CA LYS A 128 -0.33 10.10 -16.18
C LYS A 128 -1.25 10.88 -17.12
N ARG A 129 -2.52 11.01 -16.74
CA ARG A 129 -3.55 11.65 -17.54
C ARG A 129 -4.66 12.12 -16.62
N VAL A 130 -5.07 13.37 -16.79
CA VAL A 130 -6.29 13.90 -16.19
C VAL A 130 -7.35 14.02 -17.27
N ILE A 131 -8.57 13.61 -16.94
CA ILE A 131 -9.73 13.70 -17.81
C ILE A 131 -10.73 14.58 -17.08
N CYS A 132 -11.12 15.70 -17.69
CA CYS A 132 -11.99 16.68 -17.06
C CYS A 132 -12.91 17.27 -18.13
N TRP A 133 -14.22 17.06 -17.98
CA TRP A 133 -15.22 17.56 -18.90
C TRP A 133 -15.18 19.10 -19.02
N LEU A 134 -14.93 19.81 -17.91
CA LEU A 134 -14.93 21.28 -17.88
C LEU A 134 -13.75 21.86 -18.67
N LYS A 135 -12.58 21.22 -18.59
CA LYS A 135 -11.38 21.59 -19.37
C LYS A 135 -11.62 21.39 -20.88
N ASP A 136 -12.24 20.27 -21.23
CA ASP A 136 -12.57 19.95 -22.61
C ASP A 136 -13.68 20.87 -23.15
N PHE A 137 -14.66 21.20 -22.32
CA PHE A 137 -15.72 22.15 -22.64
C PHE A 137 -15.18 23.57 -22.82
N ASP A 138 -14.27 24.05 -21.96
CA ASP A 138 -13.61 25.36 -22.11
C ASP A 138 -12.80 25.45 -23.42
N SER A 139 -12.17 24.35 -23.81
CA SER A 139 -11.46 24.25 -25.09
C SER A 139 -12.43 24.22 -26.28
N PHE A 140 -13.58 23.58 -26.13
CA PHE A 140 -14.64 23.56 -27.13
C PHE A 140 -15.26 24.96 -27.32
N ASP A 141 -15.57 25.65 -26.22
CA ASP A 141 -16.16 27.00 -26.21
C ASP A 141 -15.24 28.01 -26.91
N LYS A 142 -13.93 28.00 -26.59
CA LYS A 142 -12.92 28.87 -27.24
C LYS A 142 -12.77 28.63 -28.74
N ASN A 143 -12.99 27.41 -29.20
CA ASN A 143 -12.88 27.04 -30.61
C ASN A 143 -14.23 27.18 -31.36
N SER A 144 -15.32 27.44 -30.64
CA SER A 144 -16.65 27.66 -31.20
C SER A 144 -16.82 29.13 -31.58
N PHE A 145 -17.40 29.41 -32.74
CA PHE A 145 -17.71 30.77 -33.20
C PHE A 145 -18.83 31.46 -32.41
N TYR A 146 -19.40 30.79 -31.41
CA TYR A 146 -20.55 31.28 -30.63
C TYR A 146 -20.17 31.47 -29.17
N THR A 147 -20.36 32.68 -28.64
CA THR A 147 -20.25 32.95 -27.20
C THR A 147 -21.43 32.30 -26.47
N VAL A 148 -21.17 31.30 -25.63
CA VAL A 148 -22.21 30.68 -24.80
C VAL A 148 -22.72 31.71 -23.77
N GLN A 149 -24.01 32.06 -23.85
CA GLN A 149 -24.67 32.93 -22.87
C GLN A 149 -25.01 32.17 -21.58
N ARG A 150 -25.00 32.88 -20.43
CA ARG A 150 -25.25 32.37 -19.06
C ARG A 150 -26.34 31.33 -18.96
N ASP A 151 -27.50 31.62 -19.55
CA ASP A 151 -28.71 30.80 -19.41
C ASP A 151 -28.73 29.58 -20.33
N SER A 152 -27.69 29.38 -21.15
CA SER A 152 -27.63 28.34 -22.18
C SER A 152 -26.57 27.28 -21.93
N LEU A 153 -25.84 27.30 -20.80
CA LEU A 153 -24.73 26.37 -20.55
C LEU A 153 -25.21 24.91 -20.57
N VAL A 154 -26.25 24.59 -19.81
CA VAL A 154 -26.81 23.23 -19.76
C VAL A 154 -27.41 22.83 -21.11
N THR A 155 -28.13 23.73 -21.75
CA THR A 155 -28.72 23.51 -23.08
C THR A 155 -27.62 23.24 -24.12
N THR A 156 -26.49 23.94 -24.04
CA THR A 156 -25.35 23.77 -24.94
C THR A 156 -24.60 22.47 -24.65
N LEU A 157 -24.45 22.11 -23.37
CA LEU A 157 -23.88 20.82 -22.97
C LEU A 157 -24.73 19.66 -23.52
N ALA A 158 -26.03 19.69 -23.26
CA ALA A 158 -26.97 18.65 -23.66
C ALA A 158 -27.15 18.53 -25.19
N SER A 159 -27.29 19.66 -25.89
CA SER A 159 -27.62 19.66 -27.33
C SER A 159 -26.41 19.64 -28.26
N ARG A 160 -25.24 20.11 -27.83
CA ARG A 160 -24.05 20.23 -28.71
C ARG A 160 -22.86 19.45 -28.20
N PHE A 161 -22.49 19.61 -26.93
CA PHE A 161 -21.28 19.00 -26.39
C PHE A 161 -21.40 17.47 -26.35
N PHE A 162 -22.44 16.92 -25.71
CA PHE A 162 -22.62 15.46 -25.62
C PHE A 162 -22.99 14.79 -26.96
N ASN A 163 -23.51 15.55 -27.92
CA ASN A 163 -23.86 15.04 -29.25
C ASN A 163 -22.63 14.76 -30.12
N GLN A 164 -21.46 15.30 -29.78
CA GLN A 164 -20.22 14.99 -30.48
C GLN A 164 -19.66 13.64 -30.02
N SER A 165 -19.27 12.77 -30.95
CA SER A 165 -18.76 11.43 -30.62
C SER A 165 -17.55 11.44 -29.68
N LYS A 166 -16.77 12.52 -29.72
CA LYS A 166 -15.58 12.74 -28.88
C LYS A 166 -15.90 12.99 -27.40
N TYR A 167 -17.06 13.57 -27.09
CA TYR A 167 -17.42 14.03 -25.73
C TYR A 167 -18.61 13.29 -25.13
N LYS A 168 -19.20 12.36 -25.88
CA LYS A 168 -20.36 11.57 -25.47
C LYS A 168 -20.15 10.78 -24.17
N HIS A 169 -18.93 10.36 -23.88
CA HIS A 169 -18.62 9.62 -22.65
C HIS A 169 -18.88 10.43 -21.38
N TYR A 170 -18.75 11.76 -21.43
CA TYR A 170 -19.03 12.64 -20.29
C TYR A 170 -20.52 12.74 -19.90
N GLN A 171 -21.43 12.24 -20.74
CA GLN A 171 -22.86 12.27 -20.44
C GLN A 171 -23.20 11.44 -19.19
N GLN A 172 -22.41 10.41 -18.88
CA GLN A 172 -22.61 9.57 -17.69
C GLN A 172 -22.06 10.23 -16.42
N ASP A 173 -21.19 11.22 -16.56
CA ASP A 173 -20.47 11.84 -15.44
C ASP A 173 -21.19 13.09 -14.91
N ILE A 174 -22.20 13.61 -15.61
CA ILE A 174 -22.89 14.86 -15.26
C ILE A 174 -24.38 14.60 -15.05
N LEU A 175 -24.87 14.85 -13.83
CA LEU A 175 -26.29 14.87 -13.54
C LEU A 175 -26.82 16.29 -13.69
N ILE A 176 -27.70 16.46 -14.67
CA ILE A 176 -28.32 17.74 -15.01
C ILE A 176 -29.75 17.76 -14.49
N ASP A 177 -30.14 18.86 -13.84
CA ASP A 177 -31.55 19.19 -13.61
C ASP A 177 -32.06 20.06 -14.79
N PRO A 178 -32.91 19.51 -15.68
CA PRO A 178 -33.43 20.25 -16.82
C PRO A 178 -34.40 21.37 -16.44
N GLU A 179 -35.04 21.32 -15.27
CA GLU A 179 -36.01 22.35 -14.87
C GLU A 179 -35.34 23.58 -14.25
N GLN A 180 -34.23 23.37 -13.54
CA GLN A 180 -33.52 24.45 -12.85
C GLN A 180 -32.28 24.96 -13.60
N ASN A 181 -31.96 24.38 -14.77
CA ASN A 181 -30.78 24.74 -15.56
C ASN A 181 -29.48 24.66 -14.74
N ARG A 182 -29.39 23.65 -13.88
CA ARG A 182 -28.29 23.46 -12.91
C ARG A 182 -27.67 22.08 -13.03
N ILE A 183 -26.38 22.01 -12.73
CA ILE A 183 -25.64 20.76 -12.60
C ILE A 183 -25.74 20.35 -11.13
N LEU A 184 -26.36 19.20 -10.87
CA LEU A 184 -26.59 18.70 -9.51
C LEU A 184 -25.35 17.98 -8.98
N GLN A 185 -24.67 17.23 -9.84
CA GLN A 185 -23.52 16.43 -9.46
C GLN A 185 -22.60 16.18 -10.66
N THR A 186 -21.29 16.15 -10.42
CA THR A 186 -20.28 15.74 -11.40
C THR A 186 -19.36 14.68 -10.82
N ARG A 187 -19.18 13.59 -11.56
CA ARG A 187 -18.28 12.48 -11.25
C ARG A 187 -16.87 12.70 -11.83
#